data_AF-A0A3C2BRA5-F1
#
_entry.id   AF-A0A3C2BRA5-F1
#
_cell.length_a   1.000
_cell.length_b   1.000
_cell.length_c   1.000
_cell.angle_alpha   90.00
_cell.angle_beta   90.00
_cell.angle_gamma   90.00
#
_symmetry.space_group_name_H-M   'P 1'
#
loop_
_entity.id
_entity.type
_entity.pdbx_description
1 polymer ?
#
loop_
_entity_poly.entity_id
_entity_poly.type
_entity_poly.pdbx_seq_one_letter_code
_entity_poly.pdbx_strand_id
1 'polypeptide(L)' 'DARRGVMKYIEVFYNRWRPHSNNDGLPPATAMAAFKSSGSRLPAAA' A
#
# COMPACT_ATOMS: atom_id res chain seq x y z
N ASP A 1 -6.16 -16.64 -20.34
CA ASP A 1 -6.90 -15.46 -19.85
C ASP A 1 -6.01 -14.57 -18.96
N ALA A 2 -5.10 -13.80 -19.56
CA ALA A 2 -4.06 -13.07 -18.81
C ALA A 2 -4.64 -11.96 -17.92
N ARG A 3 -5.67 -11.27 -18.41
CA ARG A 3 -6.37 -10.20 -17.67
C ARG A 3 -6.91 -10.68 -16.33
N ARG A 4 -7.58 -11.83 -16.31
CA ARG A 4 -8.13 -12.41 -15.07
C ARG A 4 -7.03 -12.78 -14.06
N GLY A 5 -5.91 -13.32 -14.55
CA GLY A 5 -4.76 -13.64 -13.70
C GLY A 5 -4.15 -12.41 -13.05
N VAL A 6 -3.96 -11.33 -13.81
CA VAL A 6 -3.44 -10.05 -13.30
C VAL A 6 -4.38 -9.44 -12.26
N MET A 7 -5.69 -9.41 -12.53
CA MET A 7 -6.66 -8.86 -11.58
C MET A 7 -6.65 -9.64 -10.27
N LYS A 8 -6.64 -10.99 -10.33
CA LYS A 8 -6.56 -11.84 -9.13
C LYS A 8 -5.26 -11.63 -8.35
N TYR A 9 -4.13 -11.44 -9.04
CA TYR A 9 -2.86 -11.12 -8.40
C TYR A 9 -2.95 -9.78 -7.64
N ILE A 10 -3.50 -8.73 -8.26
CA ILE A 10 -3.64 -7.42 -7.63
C ILE A 10 -4.56 -7.51 -6.41
N GLU A 11 -5.75 -8.11 -6.56
CA GLU A 11 -6.77 -8.16 -5.51
C GLU A 11 -6.39 -9.01 -4.32
N VAL A 12 -5.78 -10.19 -4.56
CA VAL A 12 -5.51 -11.17 -3.50
C VAL A 12 -4.09 -11.02 -2.98
N PHE A 13 -3.09 -11.17 -3.86
CA PHE A 13 -1.71 -11.19 -3.39
C PHE A 13 -1.22 -9.79 -3.03
N TYR A 14 -1.26 -8.86 -3.99
CA TYR A 14 -0.68 -7.54 -3.81
C TYR A 14 -1.40 -6.71 -2.74
N ASN A 15 -2.74 -6.67 -2.77
CA ASN A 15 -3.50 -5.83 -1.83
C ASN A 15 -3.71 -6.46 -0.44
N ARG A 16 -3.58 -7.80 -0.29
CA ARG A 16 -3.93 -8.47 0.98
C ARG A 16 -2.79 -9.28 1.61
N TRP A 17 -2.00 -10.03 0.85
CA TRP A 17 -1.08 -11.03 1.41
C TRP A 17 0.39 -10.66 1.32
N ARG A 18 0.78 -9.78 0.40
CA ARG A 18 2.15 -9.32 0.29
C ARG A 18 2.59 -8.71 1.64
N PRO A 19 3.75 -9.09 2.19
CA PRO A 19 4.30 -8.43 3.36
C PRO A 19 4.59 -6.97 3.01
N HIS A 20 3.78 -6.05 3.53
CA HIS A 20 3.88 -4.62 3.25
C HIS A 20 4.91 -3.93 4.17
N SER A 21 6.16 -4.41 4.15
CA SER A 21 7.23 -3.95 5.06
C SER A 21 7.48 -2.44 5.03
N ASN A 22 7.28 -1.81 3.88
CA ASN A 22 7.51 -0.36 3.70
C ASN A 22 6.26 0.49 4.02
N ASN A 23 5.15 -0.15 4.37
CA ASN A 23 3.90 0.51 4.76
C ASN A 23 3.55 0.15 6.22
N ASP A 24 4.53 -0.19 7.05
CA ASP A 24 4.33 -0.67 8.43
C ASP A 24 3.39 -1.89 8.51
N GLY A 25 3.41 -2.74 7.49
CA GLY A 25 2.54 -3.92 7.38
C GLY A 25 1.14 -3.63 6.86
N LEU A 26 0.80 -2.37 6.56
CA LEU A 26 -0.55 -1.99 6.10
C LEU A 26 -0.73 -2.17 4.58
N PRO A 27 -1.94 -2.58 4.13
CA PRO A 27 -2.31 -2.51 2.73
C PRO A 27 -2.17 -1.10 2.15
N PRO A 28 -1.87 -0.94 0.84
CA PRO A 28 -1.55 0.37 0.25
C PRO A 28 -2.62 1.44 0.47
N ALA A 29 -3.90 1.09 0.32
CA ALA A 29 -5.00 2.03 0.53
C ALA A 29 -5.08 2.50 1.99
N THR A 30 -4.88 1.58 2.95
CA THR A 30 -4.87 1.88 4.39
C THR A 30 -3.65 2.73 4.76
N ALA A 31 -2.48 2.40 4.24
CA ALA A 31 -1.26 3.17 4.43
C ALA A 31 -1.41 4.61 3.90
N MET A 32 -1.99 4.78 2.71
CA MET A 32 -2.28 6.11 2.16
C MET A 32 -3.29 6.89 3.02
N ALA A 33 -4.31 6.24 3.56
CA ALA A 33 -5.28 6.89 4.44
C ALA A 33 -4.60 7.37 5.75
N ALA A 34 -3.78 6.50 6.36
CA ALA A 34 -3.02 6.82 7.57
C ALA A 34 -2.02 7.97 7.35
N PHE A 35 -1.30 7.95 6.22
CA PHE A 35 -0.36 9.02 5.84
C PHE A 35 -1.07 10.37 5.67
N LYS A 36 -2.23 10.40 5.01
CA LYS A 36 -3.00 11.64 4.82
C LYS A 36 -3.53 12.19 6.14
N SER A 37 -3.90 11.32 7.08
CA SER A 37 -4.34 11.75 8.41
C SER A 37 -3.21 12.27 9.31
N SER A 38 -1.96 11.85 9.09
CA SER A 38 -0.84 12.30 9.93
C SER A 38 -0.34 13.71 9.57
N GLY A 39 -0.80 14.29 8.45
CA GLY A 39 -0.28 15.55 7.93
C GLY A 39 1.18 15.39 7.48
N SER A 40 1.49 15.72 6.24
CA SER A 40 2.86 15.74 5.74
C SER A 40 3.69 16.81 6.48
N ARG A 41 4.22 16.49 7.67
CA ARG A 41 5.48 17.07 8.14
C ARG A 41 6.59 16.24 7.52
N LEU A 42 6.87 16.52 6.25
CA LEU A 42 8.17 16.15 5.69
C LEU A 42 9.23 16.82 6.58
N PRO A 43 10.29 16.11 7.02
CA PRO A 43 11.39 16.77 7.71
C PRO A 43 11.94 17.85 6.77
N ALA A 44 12.09 19.07 7.29
CA ALA A 44 12.82 20.11 6.57
C ALA A 44 14.22 19.56 6.29
N ALA A 45 14.57 19.46 5.00
CA ALA A 45 15.92 19.09 4.60
C ALA A 45 16.91 20.08 5.25
N ALA A 46 17.95 19.52 5.87
CA ALA A 46 19.00 20.25 6.58
C ALA A 46 19.87 21.09 5.62
#